data_AF-A0A2M8RFM6-F1
#
_entry.id   AF-A0A2M8RFM6-F1
#
_cell.length_a   1.000
_cell.length_b   1.000
_cell.length_c   1.000
_cell.angle_alpha   90.00
_cell.angle_beta   90.00
_cell.angle_gamma   90.00
#
_symmetry.space_group_name_H-M   'P 1'
#
loop_
_entity.id
_entity.type
_entity.pdbx_description
1 polymer ?
#
loop_
_entity_poly.entity_id
_entity_poly.type
_entity_poly.pdbx_seq_one_letter_code
_entity_poly.pdbx_strand_id
1 'polypeptide(L)'
;MAELVEALRQRRDDLDVSNETIDAIAGFPERYTSKLLAPRAPRNLSYNSLGLILGALGVALQVVEDEEQIKRVKGRWQKRKPQGPRYKSPLCVEDREHVPQTAFNFENQESVHVDGAGRGESPLGIEGPDRSPGGEGSAEAIRLDAPSPGGSSGEEPRRRSACD
;
A
#
# COMPACT_ATOMS: atom_id res chain seq x y z
N MET A 1 -2.40 -12.66 8.39
CA MET A 1 -2.30 -11.72 7.25
C MET A 1 -3.40 -11.87 6.22
N ALA A 2 -3.96 -13.07 6.00
CA ALA A 2 -5.07 -13.24 5.06
C ALA A 2 -6.27 -12.33 5.40
N GLU A 3 -6.68 -12.29 6.67
CA GLU A 3 -7.79 -11.45 7.14
C GLU A 3 -7.57 -9.95 6.89
N LEU A 4 -6.34 -9.45 7.08
CA LEU A 4 -6.03 -8.05 6.78
C LEU A 4 -6.16 -7.75 5.28
N VAL A 5 -5.65 -8.63 4.42
CA VAL A 5 -5.76 -8.44 2.97
C VAL A 5 -7.22 -8.45 2.53
N GLU A 6 -8.04 -9.31 3.13
CA GLU A 6 -9.48 -9.33 2.85
C GLU A 6 -10.18 -8.05 3.30
N ALA A 7 -9.85 -7.53 4.48
CA ALA A 7 -10.36 -6.23 4.94
C ALA A 7 -9.98 -5.08 3.98
N LEU A 8 -8.76 -5.11 3.42
CA LEU A 8 -8.33 -4.13 2.42
C LEU A 8 -9.10 -4.26 1.09
N ARG A 9 -9.42 -5.49 0.66
CA ARG A 9 -10.26 -5.72 -0.52
C ARG A 9 -11.66 -5.20 -0.31
N GLN A 10 -12.28 -5.57 0.81
CA GLN A 10 -13.61 -5.10 1.16
C GLN A 10 -13.65 -3.57 1.16
N ARG A 11 -12.64 -2.93 1.76
CA ARG A 11 -12.56 -1.46 1.78
C ARG A 11 -12.40 -0.85 0.40
N ARG A 12 -11.58 -1.44 -0.47
CA ARG A 12 -11.47 -1.00 -1.87
C ARG A 12 -12.84 -1.10 -2.55
N ASP A 13 -13.52 -2.22 -2.37
CA ASP A 13 -14.81 -2.50 -3.00
C ASP A 13 -15.91 -1.55 -2.45
N ASP A 14 -15.90 -1.24 -1.15
CA ASP A 14 -16.78 -0.24 -0.52
C ASP A 14 -16.57 1.17 -1.08
N LEU A 15 -15.35 1.50 -1.49
CA LEU A 15 -14.99 2.79 -2.09
C LEU A 15 -15.21 2.81 -3.61
N ASP A 16 -15.49 1.67 -4.24
CA ASP A 16 -15.59 1.50 -5.69
C ASP A 16 -14.36 2.04 -6.46
N VAL A 17 -13.17 1.78 -5.92
CA VAL A 17 -11.90 2.27 -6.49
C VAL A 17 -11.17 1.15 -7.24
N SER A 18 -10.71 1.45 -8.46
CA SER A 18 -9.93 0.51 -9.26
C SER A 18 -8.52 0.30 -8.67
N ASN A 19 -7.91 -0.87 -8.93
CA ASN A 19 -6.52 -1.12 -8.50
C ASN A 19 -5.52 -0.15 -9.16
N GLU A 20 -5.80 0.32 -10.38
CA GLU A 20 -4.96 1.28 -11.10
C GLU A 20 -4.97 2.65 -10.43
N THR A 21 -6.14 3.08 -9.93
CA THR A 21 -6.27 4.31 -9.14
C THR A 21 -5.49 4.21 -7.84
N ILE A 22 -5.53 3.07 -7.16
CA ILE A 22 -4.72 2.83 -5.95
C ILE A 22 -3.23 2.88 -6.29
N ASP A 23 -2.79 2.23 -7.37
CA ASP A 23 -1.41 2.26 -7.83
C ASP A 23 -0.94 3.70 -8.10
N ALA A 24 -1.78 4.51 -8.77
CA ALA A 24 -1.48 5.91 -9.05
C ALA A 24 -1.34 6.77 -7.78
N ILE A 25 -2.26 6.62 -6.81
CA ILE A 25 -2.22 7.38 -5.55
C ILE A 25 -1.03 6.95 -4.68
N ALA A 26 -0.76 5.65 -4.61
CA ALA A 26 0.33 5.09 -3.82
C ALA A 26 1.72 5.29 -4.46
N GLY A 27 1.78 5.72 -5.73
CA GLY A 27 3.03 5.82 -6.49
C GLY A 27 3.64 4.46 -6.85
N PHE A 28 2.80 3.44 -7.03
CA PHE A 28 3.26 2.11 -7.45
C PHE A 28 3.34 1.97 -8.97
N PRO A 29 4.16 1.02 -9.47
CA PRO A 29 4.05 0.57 -10.85
C PRO A 29 2.65 0.03 -11.15
N GLU A 30 2.20 0.16 -12.39
CA GLU A 30 0.91 -0.35 -12.82
C GLU A 30 0.74 -1.85 -12.51
N ARG A 31 -0.46 -2.24 -12.06
CA ARG A 31 -0.85 -3.62 -11.72
C ARG A 31 -0.08 -4.19 -10.54
N TYR A 32 0.59 -3.37 -9.75
CA TYR A 32 1.28 -3.82 -8.55
C TYR A 32 0.27 -4.20 -7.46
N THR A 33 -0.72 -3.34 -7.20
CA THR A 33 -1.81 -3.61 -6.24
C THR A 33 -2.60 -4.86 -6.64
N SER A 34 -2.80 -5.10 -7.94
CA SER A 34 -3.44 -6.33 -8.43
C SER A 34 -2.71 -7.61 -8.01
N LYS A 35 -1.38 -7.59 -7.87
CA LYS A 35 -0.59 -8.75 -7.39
C LYS A 35 -0.66 -8.92 -5.88
N LEU A 36 -0.79 -7.81 -5.14
CA LEU A 36 -0.84 -7.82 -3.68
C LEU A 36 -2.24 -8.18 -3.16
N LEU A 37 -3.28 -7.69 -3.81
CA LEU A 37 -4.68 -7.90 -3.43
C LEU A 37 -5.34 -9.04 -4.22
N ALA A 38 -4.62 -9.82 -5.02
CA ALA A 38 -5.19 -11.00 -5.69
C ALA A 38 -5.62 -12.08 -4.68
N PRO A 39 -6.77 -12.78 -4.86
CA PRO A 39 -7.26 -13.84 -3.98
C PRO A 39 -6.17 -14.83 -3.55
N ARG A 40 -5.34 -15.24 -4.52
CA ARG A 40 -4.11 -15.98 -4.31
C ARG A 40 -2.93 -15.08 -4.65
N ALA A 41 -2.49 -14.28 -3.68
CA ALA A 41 -1.42 -13.31 -3.89
C ALA A 41 -0.09 -14.04 -4.17
N PRO A 42 0.55 -13.87 -5.34
CA PRO A 42 1.87 -14.43 -5.60
C PRO A 42 2.97 -13.75 -4.75
N ARG A 43 2.68 -12.62 -4.12
CA ARG A 43 3.62 -11.87 -3.28
C ARG A 43 2.98 -11.48 -1.95
N ASN A 44 3.77 -11.58 -0.88
CA ASN A 44 3.39 -11.09 0.43
C ASN A 44 3.46 -9.56 0.47
N LEU A 45 2.56 -8.97 1.24
CA LEU A 45 2.47 -7.54 1.45
C LEU A 45 3.56 -7.08 2.43
N SER A 46 4.46 -6.20 1.97
CA SER A 46 5.54 -5.64 2.80
C SER A 46 5.03 -4.50 3.69
N TYR A 47 5.74 -4.16 4.77
CA TYR A 47 5.37 -3.03 5.64
C TYR A 47 5.34 -1.68 4.93
N ASN A 48 6.25 -1.47 3.96
CA ASN A 48 6.26 -0.24 3.18
C ASN A 48 5.04 -0.17 2.26
N SER A 49 4.77 -1.27 1.54
CA SER A 49 3.59 -1.39 0.68
C SER A 49 2.29 -1.25 1.47
N LEU A 50 2.24 -1.78 2.69
CA LEU A 50 1.09 -1.65 3.59
C LEU A 50 0.79 -0.18 3.92
N GLY A 51 1.80 0.58 4.33
CA GLY A 51 1.62 2.00 4.66
C GLY A 51 1.10 2.82 3.49
N LEU A 52 1.63 2.57 2.28
CA LEU A 52 1.20 3.26 1.07
C LEU A 52 -0.23 2.90 0.65
N ILE A 53 -0.62 1.62 0.75
CA ILE A 53 -1.99 1.19 0.46
C ILE A 53 -2.97 1.77 1.47
N LEU A 54 -2.62 1.77 2.76
CA LEU A 54 -3.44 2.38 3.82
C LEU A 54 -3.63 3.87 3.57
N GLY A 55 -2.57 4.59 3.18
CA GLY A 55 -2.66 5.99 2.78
C GLY A 55 -3.55 6.21 1.57
N ALA A 56 -3.42 5.37 0.53
CA ALA A 56 -4.23 5.46 -0.69
C ALA A 56 -5.72 5.16 -0.45
N LEU A 57 -6.04 4.25 0.47
CA LEU A 57 -7.42 3.90 0.85
C LEU A 57 -7.99 4.80 1.98
N GLY A 58 -7.18 5.68 2.56
CA GLY A 58 -7.57 6.53 3.69
C GLY A 58 -7.90 5.74 4.96
N VAL A 59 -7.19 4.65 5.22
CA VAL A 59 -7.41 3.75 6.38
C VAL A 59 -6.25 3.84 7.34
N ALA A 60 -6.51 3.68 8.64
CA ALA A 60 -5.50 3.55 9.68
C ALA A 60 -5.57 2.16 10.35
N LEU A 61 -4.43 1.67 10.86
CA LEU A 61 -4.37 0.47 11.68
C LEU A 61 -4.55 0.83 13.15
N GLN A 62 -5.51 0.16 13.80
CA GLN A 62 -5.69 0.23 15.23
C GLN A 62 -5.15 -1.04 15.88
N VAL A 63 -4.31 -0.88 16.91
CA VAL A 63 -3.85 -2.00 17.73
C VAL A 63 -4.87 -2.22 18.83
N VAL A 64 -5.46 -3.42 18.86
CA VAL A 64 -6.42 -3.83 19.88
C VAL A 64 -5.80 -4.97 20.68
N GLU A 65 -5.97 -4.91 21.99
CA GLU A 65 -5.50 -5.93 22.91
C GLU A 65 -6.37 -7.19 22.79
N ASP A 66 -5.73 -8.33 22.51
CA ASP A 66 -6.38 -9.63 22.60
C ASP A 66 -6.22 -10.16 24.03
N GLU A 67 -7.30 -10.08 24.81
CA GLU A 67 -7.32 -10.50 26.21
C GLU A 67 -6.94 -11.97 26.40
N GLU A 68 -7.32 -12.84 25.46
CA GLU A 68 -7.00 -14.26 25.54
C GLU A 68 -5.51 -14.50 25.33
N GLN A 69 -4.94 -13.84 24.33
CA GLN A 69 -3.50 -13.96 24.06
C GLN A 69 -2.71 -13.35 25.20
N ILE A 70 -3.14 -12.21 25.75
CA ILE A 70 -2.52 -11.60 26.93
C ILE A 70 -2.48 -12.61 28.09
N LYS A 71 -3.59 -13.29 28.39
CA LYS A 71 -3.61 -14.32 29.45
C LYS A 71 -2.55 -15.42 29.21
N ARG A 72 -2.33 -15.83 27.95
CA ARG A 72 -1.34 -16.86 27.59
C ARG A 72 0.11 -16.37 27.71
N VAL A 73 0.39 -15.13 27.32
CA VAL A 73 1.78 -14.63 27.22
C VAL A 73 2.24 -13.80 28.42
N LYS A 74 1.32 -13.30 29.25
CA LYS A 74 1.62 -12.40 30.37
C LYS A 74 2.64 -12.95 31.36
N GLY A 75 2.63 -14.27 31.61
CA GLY A 75 3.61 -14.92 32.49
C GLY A 75 5.05 -14.90 31.96
N ARG A 76 5.23 -14.70 30.64
CA ARG A 76 6.55 -14.65 29.98
C ARG A 76 7.08 -13.22 29.87
N TRP A 77 6.27 -12.20 30.17
CA TRP A 77 6.68 -10.81 30.04
C TRP A 77 7.67 -10.42 31.14
N GLN A 78 8.91 -10.13 30.74
CA GLN A 78 9.89 -9.54 31.64
C GLN A 78 9.70 -8.02 31.66
N LYS A 79 9.38 -7.48 32.83
CA LYS A 79 9.32 -6.02 33.01
C LYS A 79 10.71 -5.45 32.77
N ARG A 80 10.80 -4.49 31.85
CA ARG A 80 12.03 -3.73 31.62
C ARG A 80 12.45 -3.05 32.93
N LYS A 81 13.71 -3.23 33.34
CA LYS A 81 14.27 -2.48 34.47
C LYS A 81 14.14 -0.97 34.17
N PRO A 82 13.67 -0.14 35.12
CA PRO A 82 13.60 1.29 34.90
C PRO A 82 15.01 1.79 34.57
N GLN A 83 15.19 2.38 33.39
CA GLN A 83 16.44 3.06 33.05
C GLN A 83 16.46 4.40 33.79
N GLY A 84 16.97 4.38 35.03
CA GLY A 84 17.21 5.56 35.85
C GLY A 84 15.95 6.36 36.22
N PRO A 85 16.13 7.48 36.94
CA PRO A 85 15.06 8.45 37.10
C PRO A 85 14.66 8.93 35.69
N ARG A 86 13.40 8.72 35.30
CA ARG A 86 12.85 9.39 34.12
C ARG A 86 12.98 10.88 34.40
N TYR A 87 13.94 11.54 33.77
CA TYR A 87 13.97 12.98 33.75
C TYR A 87 12.64 13.37 33.10
N LYS A 88 11.68 13.86 33.89
CA LYS A 88 10.51 14.52 33.32
C LYS A 88 11.10 15.59 32.44
N SER A 89 10.91 15.50 31.12
CA SER A 89 11.37 16.55 30.24
C SER A 89 10.82 17.86 30.79
N PRO A 90 11.65 18.89 31.04
CA PRO A 90 11.21 20.17 31.55
C PRO A 90 10.31 20.92 30.56
N LEU A 91 9.91 20.27 29.46
CA LEU A 91 8.91 20.74 28.50
C LEU A 91 7.47 20.66 29.02
N CYS A 92 7.24 20.09 30.20
CA CYS A 92 6.21 20.66 31.08
C CYS A 92 6.72 22.01 31.62
N VAL A 93 7.02 22.95 30.73
CA VAL A 93 7.15 24.36 31.09
C VAL A 93 5.74 24.76 31.45
N GLU A 94 5.51 24.98 32.73
CA GLU A 94 4.32 25.60 33.26
C GLU A 94 3.94 26.79 32.39
N ASP A 95 2.67 26.81 31.96
CA ASP A 95 1.93 28.00 31.54
C ASP A 95 2.76 29.08 30.86
N ARG A 96 3.21 28.80 29.64
CA ARG A 96 3.55 29.91 28.74
C ARG A 96 2.22 30.59 28.41
N GLU A 97 1.92 31.66 29.15
CA GLU A 97 0.78 32.53 28.90
C GLU A 97 0.61 32.69 27.40
N HIS A 98 -0.59 32.39 26.92
CA HIS A 98 -0.97 32.48 25.53
C HIS A 98 -0.78 33.93 25.09
N VAL A 99 0.38 34.26 24.52
CA VAL A 99 0.59 35.54 23.86
C VAL A 99 -0.36 35.51 22.66
N PRO A 100 -1.45 36.31 22.63
CA PRO A 100 -2.28 36.37 21.45
C PRO A 100 -1.36 36.81 20.31
N GLN A 101 -1.39 36.07 19.22
CA GLN A 101 -0.66 36.40 18.00
C GLN A 101 -1.08 37.81 17.59
N THR A 102 -0.27 38.80 17.94
CA THR A 102 -0.44 40.16 17.47
C THR A 102 -0.40 40.09 15.95
N ALA A 103 -1.50 40.57 15.35
CA ALA A 103 -1.78 40.56 13.93
C ALA A 103 -0.51 40.79 13.10
N PHE A 104 -0.16 39.78 12.32
CA PHE A 104 0.78 39.95 11.22
C PHE A 104 0.05 40.85 10.21
N ASN A 105 0.37 42.14 10.23
CA ASN A 105 -0.18 43.15 9.33
C ASN A 105 0.11 42.72 7.89
N PHE A 106 -0.89 42.13 7.24
CA PHE A 106 -0.93 41.83 5.82
C PHE A 106 -1.33 43.10 5.07
N GLU A 107 -0.47 44.11 5.13
CA GLU A 107 -0.72 45.40 4.48
C GLU A 107 0.58 45.93 3.88
N ASN A 108 1.08 45.21 2.87
CA ASN A 108 1.72 45.78 1.68
C ASN A 108 2.20 44.67 0.75
N GLN A 109 1.43 44.38 -0.30
CA GLN A 109 2.04 44.03 -1.59
C GLN A 109 1.36 44.90 -2.64
N GLU A 110 2.07 45.99 -2.95
CA GLU A 110 1.82 46.85 -4.09
C GLU A 110 1.66 46.03 -5.37
N SER A 111 0.64 46.44 -6.12
CA SER A 111 0.40 46.12 -7.51
C SER A 111 1.62 46.41 -8.37
N VAL A 112 2.27 45.37 -8.90
CA VAL A 112 3.18 45.51 -10.03
C VAL A 112 2.35 45.29 -11.31
N HIS A 113 1.94 46.40 -11.93
CA HIS A 113 1.46 46.41 -13.31
C HIS A 113 2.64 46.03 -14.22
N VAL A 114 2.48 44.99 -15.03
CA VAL A 114 3.37 44.73 -16.17
C VAL A 114 2.51 44.79 -17.43
N ASP A 115 2.38 46.00 -17.97
CA ASP A 115 2.01 46.22 -19.36
C ASP A 115 3.19 45.82 -20.24
N GLY A 116 3.00 44.78 -21.05
CA GLY A 116 4.04 44.24 -21.91
C GLY A 116 3.48 43.61 -23.16
N ALA A 117 2.90 44.45 -24.03
CA ALA A 117 2.57 44.09 -25.40
C ALA A 117 3.85 43.75 -26.17
N GLY A 118 3.93 42.55 -26.73
CA GLY A 118 5.02 42.10 -27.59
C GLY A 118 4.55 41.07 -28.60
N ARG A 119 4.24 41.56 -29.81
CA ARG A 119 3.97 40.77 -31.02
C ARG A 119 5.25 40.10 -31.54
N GLY A 120 5.09 38.97 -32.23
CA GLY A 120 6.10 38.31 -33.07
C GLY A 120 5.83 36.80 -33.12
N GLU A 121 4.91 36.31 -33.94
CA GLU A 121 5.16 35.88 -35.33
C GLU A 121 6.32 34.87 -35.45
N SER A 122 5.98 33.56 -35.37
CA SER A 122 6.22 32.43 -36.32
C SER A 122 7.51 32.34 -37.15
N PRO A 123 7.80 31.21 -37.86
CA PRO A 123 7.62 29.77 -37.63
C PRO A 123 8.94 29.00 -38.00
N LEU A 124 8.84 27.72 -38.43
CA LEU A 124 9.85 26.77 -38.94
C LEU A 124 10.38 25.83 -37.84
N GLY A 125 10.18 24.51 -37.86
CA GLY A 125 10.12 23.61 -39.00
C GLY A 125 11.23 22.59 -38.82
N ILE A 126 10.96 21.47 -38.15
CA ILE A 126 11.82 20.29 -38.22
C ILE A 126 10.90 19.09 -38.45
N GLU A 127 10.79 18.73 -39.72
CA GLU A 127 10.22 17.50 -40.22
C GLU A 127 11.26 16.37 -40.12
N GLY A 128 10.80 15.20 -39.67
CA GLY A 128 11.31 13.88 -40.07
C GLY A 128 12.49 13.26 -39.30
N PRO A 129 12.74 11.94 -39.43
CA PRO A 129 12.15 11.04 -40.43
C PRO A 129 11.45 9.78 -39.89
N ASP A 130 10.57 9.28 -40.74
CA ASP A 130 10.11 7.89 -40.88
C ASP A 130 11.14 6.83 -40.49
N ARG A 131 10.68 5.82 -39.74
CA ARG A 131 11.18 4.43 -39.86
C ARG A 131 10.15 3.40 -39.38
N SER A 132 9.40 2.93 -40.38
CA SER A 132 9.00 1.55 -40.66
C SER A 132 8.18 0.74 -39.63
N PRO A 133 6.97 0.27 -40.03
CA PRO A 133 6.33 -0.90 -39.44
C PRO A 133 6.89 -2.17 -40.10
N GLY A 134 7.43 -3.09 -39.30
CA GLY A 134 7.93 -4.37 -39.81
C GLY A 134 8.14 -5.35 -38.67
N GLY A 135 7.24 -6.31 -38.53
CA GLY A 135 7.33 -7.34 -37.49
C GLY A 135 6.09 -8.22 -37.40
N GLU A 136 5.61 -8.71 -38.53
CA GLU A 136 4.68 -9.84 -38.59
C GLU A 136 5.42 -11.09 -38.11
N GLY A 137 5.31 -11.37 -36.81
CA GLY A 137 5.79 -12.58 -36.16
C GLY A 137 4.66 -13.59 -36.07
N SER A 138 4.75 -14.59 -36.92
CA SER A 138 3.90 -15.76 -37.09
C SER A 138 3.30 -16.35 -35.81
N ALA A 139 2.05 -16.78 -35.96
CA ALA A 139 1.36 -17.71 -35.10
C ALA A 139 2.21 -18.95 -34.80
N GLU A 140 2.55 -19.17 -33.53
CA GLU A 140 2.80 -20.52 -33.01
C GLU A 140 1.62 -20.93 -32.15
N ALA A 141 0.89 -21.92 -32.67
CA ALA A 141 -0.12 -22.67 -31.98
C ALA A 141 0.51 -23.37 -30.76
N ILE A 142 0.17 -22.90 -29.55
CA ILE A 142 0.42 -23.68 -28.34
C ILE A 142 -0.53 -24.87 -28.41
N ARG A 143 0.06 -26.04 -28.66
CA ARG A 143 -0.60 -27.33 -28.58
C ARG A 143 -1.21 -27.51 -27.19
N LEU A 144 -2.51 -27.80 -27.17
CA LEU A 144 -3.22 -28.36 -26.03
C LEU A 144 -2.65 -29.75 -25.76
N ASP A 145 -1.70 -29.87 -24.82
CA ASP A 145 -1.38 -31.16 -24.23
C ASP A 145 -2.43 -31.49 -23.16
N ALA A 146 -3.13 -32.59 -23.41
CA ALA A 146 -4.15 -33.17 -22.57
C ALA A 146 -3.62 -33.60 -21.20
N PRO A 147 -4.43 -33.57 -20.13
CA PRO A 147 -4.08 -34.21 -18.88
C PRO A 147 -4.16 -35.74 -19.00
N SER A 148 -3.04 -36.41 -18.75
CA SER A 148 -2.95 -37.86 -18.51
C SER A 148 -3.82 -38.29 -17.32
N PRO A 149 -4.71 -39.29 -17.47
CA PRO A 149 -5.30 -40.00 -16.35
C PRO A 149 -4.44 -41.23 -16.01
N GLY A 150 -3.69 -41.15 -14.92
CA GLY A 150 -3.04 -42.29 -14.28
C GLY A 150 -2.71 -41.87 -12.85
N GLY A 151 -3.31 -42.42 -11.80
CA GLY A 151 -3.42 -43.84 -11.53
C GLY A 151 -2.48 -44.14 -10.36
N SER A 152 -2.91 -43.85 -9.13
CA SER A 152 -2.24 -44.34 -7.92
C SER A 152 -3.25 -45.07 -7.04
N SER A 153 -3.59 -46.27 -7.47
CA SER A 153 -3.95 -47.35 -6.58
C SER A 153 -2.69 -47.71 -5.77
N GLY A 154 -2.68 -47.39 -4.47
CA GLY A 154 -1.54 -47.64 -3.60
C GLY A 154 -1.94 -47.65 -2.14
N GLU A 155 -2.30 -48.85 -1.69
CA GLU A 155 -2.05 -49.40 -0.35
C GLU A 155 -2.72 -48.79 0.90
N GLU A 156 -3.75 -49.53 1.31
CA GLU A 156 -4.15 -49.88 2.68
C GLU A 156 -2.95 -50.05 3.65
N PRO A 157 -3.10 -49.68 4.94
CA PRO A 157 -3.09 -50.76 5.92
C PRO A 157 -4.14 -50.60 7.03
N ARG A 158 -4.94 -51.66 7.16
CA ARG A 158 -5.36 -52.33 8.41
C ARG A 158 -5.01 -51.59 9.71
N ARG A 159 -6.04 -51.14 10.43
CA ARG A 159 -6.07 -51.28 11.90
C ARG A 159 -7.45 -51.75 12.36
N ARG A 160 -7.49 -53.04 12.71
CA ARG A 160 -8.44 -53.63 13.63
C ARG A 160 -8.15 -53.14 15.05
N SER A 161 -9.19 -52.78 15.79
CA SER A 161 -9.31 -52.88 17.27
C SER A 161 -10.69 -52.31 17.62
N ALA A 162 -11.75 -53.10 17.55
CA ALA A 162 -12.37 -53.75 18.71
C ALA A 162 -11.48 -53.90 19.96
N CYS A 163 -11.93 -53.36 21.08
CA CYS A 163 -12.02 -54.00 22.40
C CYS A 163 -12.81 -53.06 23.34
N ASP A 164 -13.89 -53.64 23.89
CA ASP A 164 -14.70 -53.29 25.08
C ASP A 164 -15.10 -51.84 25.40
#